data_AF-X0YRX7-F1
#
_entry.id   AF-X0YRX7-F1
#
_cell.length_a   1.000
_cell.length_b   1.000
_cell.length_c   1.000
_cell.angle_alpha   90.00
_cell.angle_beta   90.00
_cell.angle_gamma   90.00
#
_symmetry.space_group_name_H-M   'P 1'
#
loop_
_entity.id
_entity.type
_entity.pdbx_description
1 polymer ?
#
loop_
_entity_poly.entity_id
_entity_poly.type
_entity_poly.pdbx_seq_one_letter_code
_entity_poly.pdbx_strand_id
1 'polypeptide(L)'
;MRALVWLAATLLILTAAFNDSPMFEDPRLESAVRSALGIEAGRLTRTNLLQLTHLTAVDLNISSLVGLEFCLNLEVLDLSENRVSDLEPLSNLSQLRTKGEFRP
;
A
#
# COMPACT_ATOMS: atom_id res chain seq x y z
N MET A 1 -28.59 -48.18 -5.89
CA MET A 1 -29.61 -47.27 -6.48
C MET A 1 -29.17 -45.86 -6.07
N ARG A 2 -28.54 -45.06 -6.95
CA ARG A 2 -29.19 -44.17 -7.96
C ARG A 2 -30.17 -43.24 -7.23
N ALA A 3 -30.11 -41.92 -7.27
CA ALA A 3 -29.54 -40.92 -8.16
C ALA A 3 -29.61 -39.59 -7.35
N LEU A 4 -28.68 -38.63 -7.44
CA LEU A 4 -28.81 -37.44 -8.32
C LEU A 4 -30.26 -36.92 -8.28
N VAL A 5 -30.61 -35.75 -7.75
CA VAL A 5 -30.23 -34.36 -8.08
C VAL A 5 -30.93 -33.54 -6.94
N TRP A 6 -30.41 -32.56 -6.20
CA TRP A 6 -30.06 -31.18 -6.58
C TRP A 6 -29.39 -30.50 -5.34
N LEU A 7 -28.12 -30.78 -5.04
CA LEU A 7 -27.25 -29.82 -4.33
C LEU A 7 -26.57 -28.91 -5.35
N ALA A 8 -27.36 -28.48 -6.33
CA ALA A 8 -26.96 -27.68 -7.47
C ALA A 8 -28.04 -26.61 -7.72
N ALA A 9 -28.45 -25.87 -6.69
CA ALA A 9 -29.37 -24.73 -6.86
C ALA A 9 -29.41 -23.73 -5.69
N THR A 10 -28.31 -23.54 -4.97
CA THR A 10 -27.99 -22.19 -4.42
C THR A 10 -26.56 -21.79 -4.77
N LEU A 11 -26.10 -22.26 -5.94
CA LEU A 11 -25.07 -21.60 -6.72
C LEU A 11 -25.67 -20.25 -7.17
N LEU A 12 -25.21 -19.15 -6.56
CA LEU A 12 -24.74 -17.91 -7.22
C LEU A 12 -24.81 -16.71 -6.25
N ILE A 13 -23.90 -16.65 -5.28
CA ILE A 13 -23.22 -15.39 -4.98
C ILE A 13 -21.83 -15.58 -5.59
N LEU A 14 -21.67 -15.50 -6.92
CA LEU A 14 -21.33 -14.26 -7.62
C LEU A 14 -20.84 -13.17 -6.67
N THR A 15 -19.62 -13.33 -6.17
CA THR A 15 -18.57 -12.41 -6.58
C THR A 15 -17.31 -13.24 -6.67
N ALA A 16 -16.57 -13.15 -7.78
CA ALA A 16 -15.13 -13.26 -7.65
C ALA A 16 -14.79 -12.19 -6.61
N ALA A 17 -14.52 -12.58 -5.37
CA ALA A 17 -14.04 -11.65 -4.37
C ALA A 17 -12.77 -11.07 -4.99
N PHE A 18 -12.88 -9.80 -5.41
CA PHE A 18 -11.84 -9.10 -6.12
C PHE A 18 -10.55 -9.33 -5.37
N ASN A 19 -9.57 -9.92 -6.04
CA ASN A 19 -8.23 -10.10 -5.51
C ASN A 19 -7.49 -8.75 -5.50
N ASP A 20 -8.16 -7.70 -5.01
CA ASP A 20 -7.58 -6.41 -4.70
C ASP A 20 -6.94 -6.53 -3.33
N SER A 21 -5.81 -7.23 -3.30
CA SER A 21 -4.88 -7.03 -2.19
C SER A 21 -4.68 -5.53 -2.02
N PRO A 22 -4.77 -5.01 -0.78
CA PRO A 22 -4.60 -3.60 -0.54
C PRO A 22 -3.20 -3.21 -1.04
N MET A 23 -3.13 -2.10 -1.79
CA MET A 23 -1.86 -1.67 -2.40
C MET A 23 -0.82 -1.28 -1.35
N PHE A 24 -1.28 -0.91 -0.16
CA PHE A 24 -0.47 -0.66 1.01
C PHE A 24 -0.91 -1.61 2.12
N GLU A 25 0.05 -2.24 2.78
CA GLU A 25 -0.25 -3.11 3.93
C GLU A 25 -0.63 -2.28 5.16
N ASP A 26 0.05 -1.14 5.39
CA ASP A 26 -0.24 -0.24 6.48
C ASP A 26 -1.27 0.84 6.05
N PRO A 27 -2.46 0.89 6.66
CA PRO A 27 -3.50 1.87 6.28
C PRO A 27 -3.10 3.31 6.61
N ARG A 28 -2.20 3.54 7.56
CA ARG A 28 -1.73 4.89 7.92
C ARG A 28 -0.74 5.40 6.87
N LEU A 29 0.08 4.51 6.34
CA LEU A 29 0.92 4.80 5.18
C LEU A 29 0.07 5.12 3.95
N GLU A 30 -0.98 4.32 3.67
CA GLU A 30 -1.91 4.65 2.57
C GLU A 30 -2.49 6.06 2.76
N SER A 31 -2.98 6.37 3.96
CA SER A 31 -3.56 7.67 4.28
C SER A 31 -2.57 8.83 4.06
N ALA A 32 -1.32 8.66 4.47
CA ALA A 32 -0.26 9.65 4.24
C ALA A 32 0.02 9.86 2.75
N VAL A 33 0.12 8.77 1.97
CA VAL A 33 0.30 8.83 0.50
C VAL A 33 -0.89 9.51 -0.17
N ARG A 34 -2.11 9.16 0.23
CA ARG A 34 -3.34 9.79 -0.29
C ARG A 34 -3.37 11.29 -0.02
N SER A 35 -3.02 11.69 1.20
CA SER A 35 -2.96 13.09 1.58
C SER A 35 -1.91 13.85 0.76
N ALA A 36 -0.72 13.28 0.59
CA ALA A 36 0.35 13.86 -0.21
C ALA A 36 -0.02 14.01 -1.70
N LEU A 37 -0.85 13.11 -2.23
CA LEU A 37 -1.34 13.16 -3.62
C LEU A 37 -2.63 13.98 -3.78
N GLY A 38 -3.26 14.44 -2.69
CA GLY A 38 -4.55 15.13 -2.74
C GLY A 38 -5.72 14.24 -3.17
N ILE A 39 -5.68 12.93 -2.86
CA ILE A 39 -6.69 11.95 -3.29
C ILE A 39 -7.53 11.49 -2.09
N GLU A 40 -8.70 12.07 -1.94
CA GLU A 40 -9.57 11.82 -0.78
C GLU A 40 -10.33 10.48 -0.86
N ALA A 41 -10.71 10.04 -2.06
CA ALA A 41 -11.53 8.84 -2.25
C ALA A 41 -11.18 8.11 -3.55
N GLY A 42 -11.64 6.86 -3.65
CA GLY A 42 -11.41 6.01 -4.81
C GLY A 42 -10.10 5.24 -4.78
N ARG A 43 -9.90 4.41 -5.80
CA ARG A 43 -8.75 3.53 -5.93
C ARG A 43 -7.49 4.33 -6.27
N LEU A 44 -6.44 4.16 -5.47
CA LEU A 44 -5.10 4.60 -5.86
C LEU A 44 -4.59 3.73 -7.03
N THR A 45 -4.08 4.37 -8.07
CA THR A 45 -3.51 3.69 -9.23
C THR A 45 -1.99 3.82 -9.25
N ARG A 46 -1.29 2.93 -9.98
CA ARG A 46 0.15 3.05 -10.21
C ARG A 46 0.54 4.42 -10.77
N THR A 47 -0.27 4.96 -11.67
CA THR A 47 -0.04 6.29 -12.24
C THR A 47 -0.08 7.39 -11.18
N ASN A 48 -0.98 7.28 -10.18
CA ASN A 48 -0.98 8.21 -9.05
C ASN A 48 0.30 8.12 -8.23
N LEU A 49 0.77 6.90 -7.95
CA LEU A 49 1.98 6.68 -7.14
C LEU A 49 3.25 7.21 -7.82
N LEU A 50 3.31 7.20 -9.15
CA LEU A 50 4.41 7.82 -9.89
C LEU A 50 4.47 9.35 -9.74
N GLN A 51 3.40 10.01 -9.27
CA GLN A 51 3.42 11.45 -9.00
C GLN A 51 4.00 11.79 -7.62
N LEU A 52 4.14 10.81 -6.73
CA LEU A 52 4.65 11.02 -5.39
C LEU A 52 6.16 11.22 -5.43
N THR A 53 6.61 12.46 -5.24
CA THR A 53 8.04 12.81 -5.17
C THR A 53 8.51 13.08 -3.75
N HIS A 54 7.61 13.48 -2.85
CA HIS A 54 7.91 13.81 -1.47
C HIS A 54 6.84 13.22 -0.56
N LEU A 55 7.27 12.53 0.51
CA LEU A 55 6.38 12.03 1.55
C LEU A 55 6.96 12.33 2.94
N THR A 56 6.15 13.00 3.76
CA THR A 56 6.43 13.23 5.18
C THR A 56 5.31 12.58 5.98
N ALA A 57 5.68 11.60 6.79
CA ALA A 57 4.75 10.74 7.51
C ALA A 57 5.25 10.48 8.95
N VAL A 58 5.56 11.56 9.66
CA VAL A 58 6.20 11.55 11.00
C VAL A 58 5.20 11.19 12.10
N ASP A 59 5.61 10.35 13.05
CA ASP A 59 4.82 9.95 14.24
C ASP A 59 3.41 9.46 13.88
N LEU A 60 3.31 8.63 12.84
CA LEU A 60 2.04 8.06 12.39
C LEU A 60 1.87 6.60 12.82
N ASN A 61 2.73 6.06 13.69
CA ASN A 61 2.74 4.64 14.04
C ASN A 61 2.69 3.70 12.82
N ILE A 62 3.40 4.07 11.75
CA ILE A 62 3.59 3.22 10.57
C ILE A 62 4.52 2.07 10.94
N SER A 63 4.18 0.88 10.46
CA SER A 63 4.84 -0.39 10.78
C SER A 63 5.27 -1.18 9.55
N SER A 64 4.65 -0.96 8.39
CA SER A 64 5.03 -1.57 7.11
C SER A 64 5.18 -0.51 6.03
N LEU A 65 6.17 -0.70 5.16
CA LEU A 65 6.43 0.14 3.98
C LEU A 65 5.93 -0.49 2.67
N VAL A 66 5.33 -1.69 2.74
CA VAL A 66 4.77 -2.36 1.57
C VAL A 66 3.76 -1.44 0.88
N GLY A 67 3.97 -1.26 -0.42
CA GLY A 67 3.28 -0.32 -1.30
C GLY A 67 4.16 0.86 -1.75
N LEU A 68 5.18 1.25 -0.97
CA LEU A 68 6.10 2.33 -1.38
C LEU A 68 7.03 1.93 -2.53
N GLU A 69 7.28 0.64 -2.76
CA GLU A 69 8.08 0.14 -3.89
C GLU A 69 7.53 0.57 -5.26
N PHE A 70 6.27 1.03 -5.30
CA PHE A 70 5.61 1.51 -6.51
C PHE A 70 5.75 3.02 -6.73
N CYS A 71 6.24 3.77 -5.75
CA CYS A 71 6.46 5.21 -5.81
C CYS A 71 7.84 5.52 -6.42
N LEU A 72 8.05 5.11 -7.68
CA LEU A 72 9.38 5.10 -8.33
C LEU A 72 10.07 6.47 -8.46
N ASN A 73 9.29 7.56 -8.38
CA ASN A 73 9.78 8.93 -8.44
C ASN A 73 9.92 9.56 -7.04
N LEU A 74 9.78 8.79 -5.96
CA LEU A 74 9.93 9.28 -4.60
C LEU A 74 11.39 9.69 -4.35
N GLU A 75 11.60 10.97 -4.09
CA GLU A 75 12.91 11.59 -3.86
C GLU A 75 13.15 11.86 -2.39
N VAL A 76 12.11 12.20 -1.63
CA VAL A 76 12.24 12.54 -0.20
C VAL A 76 11.25 11.73 0.61
N LEU A 77 11.75 11.00 1.59
CA LEU A 77 10.96 10.24 2.56
C LEU A 77 11.41 10.58 3.98
N ASP A 78 10.48 11.07 4.78
CA ASP A 78 10.63 11.29 6.22
C ASP A 78 9.61 10.44 6.97
N LEU A 79 10.13 9.44 7.69
CA LEU A 79 9.40 8.49 8.51
C LEU A 79 9.82 8.59 9.99
N SER A 80 10.38 9.73 10.41
CA SER A 80 10.81 9.93 11.80
C SER A 80 9.69 9.59 12.79
N GLU A 81 10.05 9.08 13.96
CA GLU A 81 9.10 8.66 15.01
C GLU A 81 8.11 7.55 14.61
N ASN A 82 8.43 6.73 13.59
CA ASN A 82 7.70 5.48 13.30
C ASN A 82 8.48 4.23 13.77
N ARG A 83 7.83 3.06 13.67
CA ARG A 83 8.37 1.78 14.15
C ARG A 83 8.58 0.81 13.00
N VAL A 84 9.30 1.27 11.99
CA VAL A 84 9.59 0.49 10.78
C VAL A 84 10.98 -0.13 10.90
N SER A 85 11.05 -1.45 10.85
CA SER A 85 12.32 -2.20 10.85
C SER A 85 12.67 -2.76 9.48
N ASP A 86 11.67 -3.08 8.67
CA ASP A 86 11.87 -3.61 7.32
C ASP A 86 11.89 -2.47 6.29
N LEU A 87 13.03 -2.35 5.61
CA LEU A 87 13.28 -1.37 4.57
C LEU A 87 13.35 -2.00 3.17
N GLU A 88 13.14 -3.32 3.04
CA GLU A 88 13.13 -4.01 1.75
C GLU A 88 12.18 -3.35 0.71
N PRO A 89 10.99 -2.84 1.09
CA PRO A 89 10.11 -2.13 0.14
C PRO A 89 10.72 -0.88 -0.50
N LEU A 90 11.79 -0.31 0.07
CA LEU A 90 12.47 0.87 -0.49
C LEU A 90 13.61 0.51 -1.44
N SER A 91 14.00 -0.76 -1.51
CA SER A 91 15.24 -1.22 -2.17
C SER A 91 15.39 -0.81 -3.64
N ASN A 92 14.27 -0.66 -4.36
CA ASN A 92 14.25 -0.30 -5.79
C ASN A 92 14.08 1.20 -6.06
N LEU A 93 13.95 2.04 -5.03
CA LEU A 93 13.71 3.48 -5.17
C LEU A 93 15.04 4.24 -5.37
N SER A 94 15.58 4.14 -6.58
CA SER A 94 16.90 4.69 -6.94
C SER A 94 17.05 6.22 -6.78
N GLN A 95 15.94 6.98 -6.77
CA GLN A 95 15.94 8.43 -6.59
C GLN A 95 15.83 8.85 -5.12
N LEU A 96 15.63 7.89 -4.21
CA LEU A 96 15.26 8.17 -2.83
C LEU A 96 16.45 8.72 -2.03
N ARG A 97 16.24 9.90 -1.45
CA ARG A 97 17.06 10.50 -0.40
C ARG A 97 16.25 10.43 0.88
N THR A 98 16.57 9.47 1.74
CA THR A 98 15.93 9.37 3.04
C THR A 98 16.52 10.41 3.99
N LYS A 99 15.66 11.11 4.73
CA LYS A 99 16.06 12.05 5.78
C LYS A 99 15.53 11.49 7.10
N GLY A 100 16.31 10.64 7.76
CA GLY A 100 15.92 10.02 9.03
C GLY A 100 17.02 9.09 9.57
N GLU A 101 17.24 9.11 10.89
CA GLU A 101 18.08 8.12 11.57
C GLU A 101 17.35 6.76 11.57
N PHE A 102 17.71 5.87 10.63
CA PHE A 102 17.27 4.47 10.72
C PHE A 102 18.11 3.79 11.80
N ARG A 103 17.56 3.68 13.01
CA ARG A 103 18.18 2.86 14.05
C ARG A 103 17.70 1.41 13.86
N PRO A 104 18.63 0.47 13.62
CA PRO A 104 18.31 -0.95 13.46
C PRO A 104 17.73 -1.56 14.75
#